data_AF-A0A0Q6JWK5-F1
#
_entry.id   AF-A0A0Q6JWK5-F1
#
_cell.length_a   1.000
_cell.length_b   1.000
_cell.length_c   1.000
_cell.angle_alpha   90.00
_cell.angle_beta   90.00
_cell.angle_gamma   90.00
#
_symmetry.space_group_name_H-M   'P 1'
#
loop_
_entity.id
_entity.type
_entity.pdbx_description
1 polymer ?
#
loop_
_entity_poly.entity_id
_entity_poly.type
_entity_poly.pdbx_seq_one_letter_code
_entity_poly.pdbx_strand_id
1 'polypeptide(L)'
;MWFGLALIALLGAVALLYIDRARRGQQGRVRQIWAKAQGYHYVAADRDLPATFGRAVMANQEFLGAVDVVEGVRRGEEFVLFDLEDAATVIAVRREVGSDVDIDLRSRTTPPPKDADMQLLGSLGPRIIFATDLDVARRVCDQRMVAFTHSVPDVVQLLWSEGEWTLGTVPMGSTGREWDAAIDTVTRLSGLLHVLPPSRRRTTPRAEN
;
A
#
# COMPACT_ATOMS: atom_id res chain seq x y z
N MET A 1 -27.31 -25.93 -31.54
CA MET A 1 -25.86 -25.67 -31.49
C MET A 1 -25.48 -24.63 -30.45
N TRP A 2 -26.11 -23.44 -30.40
CA TRP A 2 -25.75 -22.38 -29.44
C TRP A 2 -25.92 -22.73 -27.95
N PHE A 3 -26.96 -23.48 -27.58
CA PHE A 3 -27.20 -23.89 -26.18
C PHE A 3 -26.12 -24.81 -25.59
N GLY A 4 -25.50 -25.67 -26.40
CA GLY A 4 -24.40 -26.54 -25.94
C GLY A 4 -23.12 -25.76 -25.65
N LEU A 5 -22.82 -24.77 -26.50
CA LEU A 5 -21.67 -23.89 -26.30
C LEU A 5 -21.87 -22.97 -25.09
N ALA A 6 -23.10 -22.47 -24.89
CA ALA A 6 -23.47 -21.71 -23.70
C ALA A 6 -23.32 -22.54 -22.41
N LEU A 7 -23.71 -23.83 -22.43
CA LEU A 7 -23.56 -24.71 -21.28
C LEU A 7 -22.09 -24.98 -20.94
N ILE A 8 -21.23 -25.20 -21.95
CA ILE A 8 -19.79 -25.38 -21.75
C ILE A 8 -19.15 -24.11 -21.19
N ALA A 9 -19.51 -22.94 -21.74
CA ALA A 9 -19.02 -21.65 -21.24
C ALA A 9 -19.44 -21.41 -19.78
N LEU A 10 -20.70 -21.71 -19.44
CA LEU A 10 -21.21 -21.59 -18.08
C LEU A 10 -20.47 -22.52 -17.12
N LEU A 11 -20.30 -23.79 -17.47
CA LEU A 11 -19.55 -24.75 -16.65
C LEU A 11 -18.09 -24.32 -16.47
N GLY A 12 -17.46 -23.80 -17.52
CA GLY A 12 -16.11 -23.22 -17.46
C GLY A 12 -16.03 -22.02 -16.51
N ALA A 13 -16.99 -21.10 -16.58
CA ALA A 13 -17.04 -19.94 -15.70
C ALA A 13 -17.23 -20.34 -14.23
N VAL A 14 -18.13 -21.29 -13.95
CA VAL A 14 -18.36 -21.81 -12.59
C VAL A 14 -17.10 -22.49 -12.05
N ALA A 15 -16.41 -23.29 -12.88
CA ALA A 15 -15.16 -23.93 -12.48
C ALA A 15 -14.06 -22.91 -12.16
N LEU A 16 -13.90 -21.87 -12.98
CA LEU A 16 -12.93 -20.79 -12.75
C LEU A 16 -13.22 -20.04 -11.46
N LEU A 17 -14.49 -19.68 -11.20
CA LEU A 17 -14.90 -19.02 -9.96
C LEU A 17 -14.62 -19.88 -8.72
N TYR A 18 -14.84 -21.19 -8.82
CA TYR A 18 -14.53 -22.10 -7.71
C TYR A 18 -13.03 -22.16 -7.41
N ILE A 19 -12.19 -22.28 -8.46
CA ILE A 19 -10.73 -22.30 -8.32
C ILE A 19 -10.23 -20.97 -7.74
N ASP A 20 -10.76 -19.85 -8.22
CA ASP A 20 -10.40 -18.53 -7.73
C ASP A 20 -10.74 -18.37 -6.24
N ARG A 21 -11.98 -18.71 -5.86
CA ARG A 21 -12.42 -18.67 -4.46
C ARG A 21 -11.58 -19.57 -3.56
N ALA A 22 -11.20 -20.76 -4.03
CA ALA A 22 -10.34 -21.67 -3.27
C ALA A 22 -8.93 -21.10 -3.07
N ARG A 23 -8.36 -20.45 -4.09
CA ARG A 23 -7.06 -19.78 -4.00
C ARG A 23 -7.08 -18.61 -3.01
N ARG A 24 -8.10 -17.74 -3.09
CA ARG A 24 -8.29 -16.63 -2.14
C ARG A 24 -8.39 -17.14 -0.69
N GLY A 25 -9.19 -18.17 -0.46
CA GLY A 25 -9.32 -18.78 0.88
C GLY A 25 -8.01 -19.37 1.42
N GLN A 26 -7.15 -19.93 0.56
CA GLN A 26 -5.83 -20.40 0.98
C GLN A 26 -4.90 -19.24 1.35
N GLN A 27 -4.88 -18.17 0.56
CA GLN A 27 -4.05 -16.99 0.82
C GLN A 27 -4.43 -16.32 2.14
N GLY A 28 -5.73 -16.10 2.39
CA GLY A 28 -6.21 -15.54 3.64
C GLY A 28 -5.85 -16.38 4.86
N ARG A 29 -5.92 -17.72 4.74
CA ARG A 29 -5.47 -18.63 5.81
C ARG A 29 -3.98 -18.54 6.07
N VAL A 30 -3.15 -18.45 5.02
CA VAL A 30 -1.69 -18.25 5.17
C VAL A 30 -1.43 -16.92 5.88
N ARG A 31 -2.14 -15.85 5.51
CA ARG A 31 -2.01 -14.54 6.16
C ARG A 31 -2.42 -14.57 7.63
N GLN A 32 -3.54 -15.22 7.96
CA GLN A 32 -3.99 -15.38 9.33
C GLN A 32 -2.97 -16.15 10.18
N ILE A 33 -2.36 -17.22 9.65
CA ILE A 33 -1.34 -18.00 10.35
C ILE A 33 -0.09 -17.15 10.59
N TRP A 34 0.37 -16.43 9.56
CA TRP A 34 1.52 -15.52 9.67
C TRP A 34 1.25 -14.42 10.71
N ALA A 35 0.10 -13.74 10.63
CA ALA A 35 -0.30 -12.69 11.58
C ALA A 35 -0.28 -13.21 13.02
N LYS A 36 -0.90 -14.36 13.26
CA LYS A 36 -0.91 -15.00 14.58
C LYS A 36 0.49 -15.36 15.07
N ALA A 37 1.37 -15.86 14.19
CA ALA A 37 2.74 -16.21 14.55
C ALA A 37 3.58 -15.00 14.94
N GLN A 38 3.29 -13.83 14.37
CA GLN A 38 3.95 -12.56 14.69
C GLN A 38 3.28 -11.81 15.86
N GLY A 39 2.13 -12.27 16.36
CA GLY A 39 1.35 -11.57 17.38
C GLY A 39 0.55 -10.38 16.87
N TYR A 40 0.30 -10.32 15.56
CA TYR A 40 -0.54 -9.30 14.92
C TYR A 40 -2.03 -9.69 14.98
N HIS A 41 -2.90 -8.69 14.88
CA HIS A 41 -4.33 -8.87 14.81
C HIS A 41 -4.76 -9.11 13.36
N TYR A 42 -5.63 -10.10 13.12
CA TYR A 42 -6.16 -10.41 11.79
C TYR A 42 -7.68 -10.21 11.78
N VAL A 43 -8.17 -9.50 10.78
CA VAL A 43 -9.58 -9.26 10.50
C VAL A 43 -9.87 -9.70 9.05
N ALA A 44 -10.94 -10.47 8.86
CA ALA A 44 -11.24 -11.04 7.55
C ALA A 44 -11.55 -9.98 6.48
N ALA A 45 -12.23 -8.90 6.86
CA ALA A 45 -12.54 -7.79 5.96
C ALA A 45 -12.87 -6.52 6.75
N ASP A 46 -12.55 -5.36 6.15
CA ASP A 46 -12.92 -4.03 6.60
C ASP A 46 -13.36 -3.21 5.38
N ARG A 47 -14.60 -2.71 5.38
CA ARG A 47 -15.14 -1.97 4.22
C ARG A 47 -14.73 -0.52 4.18
N ASP A 48 -14.43 0.07 5.33
CA ASP A 48 -14.19 1.50 5.46
C ASP A 48 -12.70 1.83 5.32
N LEU A 49 -11.82 0.85 5.59
CA LEU A 49 -10.37 1.03 5.55
C LEU A 49 -9.84 1.66 4.24
N PRO A 50 -10.22 1.21 3.02
CA PRO A 50 -9.73 1.83 1.79
C PRO A 50 -10.07 3.32 1.66
N ALA A 51 -11.19 3.77 2.22
CA ALA A 51 -11.62 5.18 2.17
C ALA A 51 -10.73 6.12 2.99
N THR A 52 -9.82 5.58 3.80
CA THR A 52 -8.80 6.34 4.54
C THR A 52 -7.73 6.93 3.60
N PHE A 53 -7.59 6.37 2.40
CA PHE A 53 -6.52 6.65 1.47
C PHE A 53 -7.09 7.21 0.16
N GLY A 54 -6.49 8.27 -0.37
CA GLY A 54 -6.99 8.97 -1.56
C GLY A 54 -6.09 8.82 -2.78
N ARG A 55 -4.82 8.44 -2.60
CA ARG A 55 -3.80 8.53 -3.64
C ARG A 55 -3.42 7.21 -4.29
N ALA A 56 -2.76 7.36 -5.44
CA ALA A 56 -2.12 6.27 -6.17
C ALA A 56 -3.07 5.12 -6.53
N VAL A 57 -2.88 3.91 -5.96
CA VAL A 57 -3.75 2.75 -6.25
C VAL A 57 -5.21 3.01 -5.83
N MET A 58 -5.43 3.92 -4.88
CA MET A 58 -6.73 4.29 -4.32
C MET A 58 -7.47 5.34 -5.16
N ALA A 59 -6.77 6.12 -5.96
CA ALA A 59 -7.34 7.29 -6.64
C ALA A 59 -8.41 6.97 -7.72
N ASN A 60 -8.57 5.71 -8.14
CA ASN A 60 -9.40 5.36 -9.30
C ASN A 60 -10.35 4.19 -9.07
N GLN A 61 -10.44 3.66 -7.86
CA GLN A 61 -11.14 2.41 -7.63
C GLN A 61 -12.15 2.57 -6.49
N GLU A 62 -13.42 2.34 -6.82
CA GLU A 62 -14.45 2.07 -5.83
C GLU A 62 -14.25 0.64 -5.33
N PHE A 63 -13.26 0.46 -4.46
CA PHE A 63 -13.03 -0.81 -3.81
C PHE A 63 -14.23 -1.14 -2.91
N LEU A 64 -14.72 -2.39 -3.00
CA LEU A 64 -15.82 -2.88 -2.17
C LEU A 64 -15.44 -2.99 -0.68
N GLY A 65 -14.13 -3.00 -0.39
CA GLY A 65 -13.53 -3.08 0.93
C GLY A 65 -12.12 -3.65 0.87
N ALA A 66 -11.44 -3.61 2.01
CA ALA A 66 -10.22 -4.33 2.27
C ALA A 66 -10.53 -5.74 2.78
N VAL A 67 -9.76 -6.74 2.34
CA VAL A 67 -9.86 -8.13 2.82
C VAL A 67 -8.52 -8.60 3.36
N ASP A 68 -8.56 -9.64 4.19
CA ASP A 68 -7.37 -10.24 4.79
C ASP A 68 -6.50 -9.17 5.49
N VAL A 69 -7.15 -8.38 6.32
CA VAL A 69 -6.57 -7.22 7.03
C VAL A 69 -5.74 -7.72 8.21
N VAL A 70 -4.54 -7.17 8.35
CA VAL A 70 -3.63 -7.42 9.46
C VAL A 70 -3.21 -6.09 10.05
N GLU A 71 -3.41 -5.94 11.34
CA GLU A 71 -3.00 -4.77 12.11
C GLU A 71 -1.93 -5.18 13.12
N GLY A 72 -0.92 -4.34 13.29
CA GLY A 72 0.13 -4.63 14.26
C GLY A 72 1.03 -3.44 14.54
N VAL A 73 1.96 -3.66 15.45
CA VAL A 73 3.04 -2.72 15.75
C VAL A 73 4.36 -3.41 15.43
N ARG A 74 5.21 -2.77 14.63
CA ARG A 74 6.52 -3.30 14.30
C ARG A 74 7.57 -2.20 14.42
N ARG A 75 8.61 -2.48 15.23
CA ARG A 75 9.66 -1.50 15.58
C ARG A 75 9.12 -0.16 16.14
N GLY A 76 7.99 -0.21 16.84
CA GLY A 76 7.36 0.97 17.44
C GLY A 76 6.34 1.69 16.54
N GLU A 77 6.24 1.31 15.27
CA GLU A 77 5.31 1.93 14.32
C GLU A 77 4.06 1.06 14.13
N GLU A 78 2.87 1.68 14.18
CA GLU A 78 1.61 1.05 13.83
C GLU A 78 1.55 0.81 12.32
N PHE A 79 1.12 -0.38 11.91
CA PHE A 79 0.89 -0.70 10.51
C PHE A 79 -0.43 -1.44 10.31
N VAL A 80 -0.98 -1.29 9.12
CA VAL A 80 -2.06 -2.11 8.58
C VAL A 80 -1.63 -2.68 7.22
N LEU A 81 -1.88 -3.97 7.00
CA LEU A 81 -1.64 -4.68 5.76
C LEU A 81 -2.94 -5.30 5.31
N PHE A 82 -3.33 -5.09 4.05
CA PHE A 82 -4.61 -5.59 3.55
C PHE A 82 -4.58 -5.81 2.05
N ASP A 83 -5.50 -6.63 1.56
CA ASP A 83 -5.68 -6.81 0.12
C ASP A 83 -6.81 -5.92 -0.38
N LEU A 84 -6.51 -5.22 -1.48
CA LEU A 84 -7.49 -4.69 -2.39
C LEU A 84 -7.79 -5.77 -3.43
N GLU A 85 -9.03 -6.26 -3.45
CA GLU A 85 -9.41 -7.35 -4.35
C GLU A 85 -9.05 -7.04 -5.80
N ASP A 86 -8.40 -8.01 -6.45
CA ASP A 86 -7.98 -7.96 -7.86
C ASP A 86 -7.06 -6.78 -8.23
N ALA A 87 -6.46 -6.11 -7.23
CA ALA A 87 -5.56 -4.97 -7.43
C ALA A 87 -4.15 -5.21 -6.83
N ALA A 88 -4.02 -5.20 -5.51
CA ALA A 88 -2.72 -5.32 -4.83
C ALA A 88 -2.88 -5.62 -3.34
N THR A 89 -1.82 -6.12 -2.71
CA THR A 89 -1.66 -6.07 -1.26
C THR A 89 -1.04 -4.72 -0.88
N VAL A 90 -1.70 -3.98 -0.01
CA VAL A 90 -1.28 -2.67 0.49
C VAL A 90 -0.73 -2.81 1.89
N ILE A 91 0.34 -2.08 2.18
CA ILE A 91 0.90 -1.91 3.51
C ILE A 91 0.88 -0.41 3.79
N ALA A 92 0.29 -0.02 4.91
CA ALA A 92 0.28 1.36 5.38
C ALA A 92 0.88 1.41 6.79
N VAL A 93 1.89 2.26 6.97
CA VAL A 93 2.54 2.52 8.26
C VAL A 93 2.15 3.93 8.69
N ARG A 94 1.65 4.04 9.91
CA ARG A 94 1.25 5.32 10.48
C ARG A 94 2.49 6.13 10.83
N ARG A 95 2.39 7.44 10.66
CA ARG A 95 3.44 8.41 10.99
C ARG A 95 3.01 9.16 12.24
N GLU A 96 3.95 9.45 13.12
CA GLU A 96 3.70 10.29 14.30
C GLU A 96 3.22 11.70 13.89
N VAL A 97 3.78 12.23 12.81
CA VAL A 97 3.45 13.56 12.28
C VAL A 97 3.14 13.45 10.79
N GLY A 98 1.90 13.81 10.43
CA GLY A 98 1.47 13.89 9.04
C GLY A 98 2.04 15.10 8.30
N SER A 99 1.97 15.07 6.97
CA SER A 99 2.47 16.11 6.07
C SER A 99 1.42 16.47 5.02
N ASP A 100 1.36 17.75 4.63
CA ASP A 100 0.56 18.19 3.46
C ASP A 100 1.31 18.01 2.14
N VAL A 101 2.60 17.63 2.22
CA VAL A 101 3.43 17.25 1.07
C VAL A 101 3.44 15.74 0.94
N ASP A 102 3.08 15.29 -0.26
CA ASP A 102 2.97 13.88 -0.60
C ASP A 102 4.06 13.53 -1.60
N ILE A 103 4.68 12.37 -1.38
CA ILE A 103 5.74 11.80 -2.22
C ILE A 103 5.23 10.49 -2.81
N ASP A 104 5.42 10.27 -4.12
CA ASP A 104 5.14 9.01 -4.82
C ASP A 104 6.43 8.50 -5.49
N LEU A 105 6.84 7.27 -5.15
CA LEU A 105 8.05 6.59 -5.56
C LEU A 105 7.69 5.30 -6.32
N ARG A 106 7.86 5.33 -7.64
CA ARG A 106 7.50 4.21 -8.53
C ARG A 106 8.69 3.54 -9.17
N SER A 107 8.54 2.28 -9.55
CA SER A 107 9.44 1.68 -10.55
C SER A 107 9.37 2.47 -11.87
N ARG A 108 10.46 2.46 -12.65
CA ARG A 108 10.50 3.04 -14.00
C ARG A 108 9.49 2.43 -14.97
N THR A 109 9.03 1.22 -14.70
CA THR A 109 8.04 0.51 -15.53
C THR A 109 6.60 0.80 -15.13
N THR A 110 6.38 1.39 -13.95
CA THR A 110 5.05 1.76 -13.48
C THR A 110 4.61 3.05 -14.16
N PRO A 111 3.37 3.15 -14.66
CA PRO A 111 2.85 4.40 -15.23
C PRO A 111 2.96 5.57 -14.23
N PRO A 112 3.04 6.83 -14.70
CA PRO A 112 2.97 8.00 -13.82
C PRO A 112 1.69 8.04 -12.98
N PRO A 113 1.68 8.74 -11.82
CA PRO A 113 0.46 8.98 -11.07
C PRO A 113 -0.56 9.74 -11.93
N LYS A 114 -1.85 9.48 -11.69
CA LYS A 114 -2.94 10.17 -12.39
C LYS A 114 -3.37 11.45 -11.68
N ASP A 115 -2.97 11.60 -10.42
CA ASP A 115 -3.23 12.77 -9.59
C ASP A 115 -2.64 14.03 -10.25
N ALA A 116 -3.50 15.01 -10.55
CA ALA A 116 -3.10 16.19 -11.33
C ALA A 116 -2.13 17.12 -10.58
N ASP A 117 -2.09 17.03 -9.25
CA ASP A 117 -1.18 17.79 -8.39
C ASP A 117 0.21 17.14 -8.25
N MET A 118 0.39 15.90 -8.71
CA MET A 118 1.68 15.21 -8.67
C MET A 118 2.60 15.64 -9.82
N GLN A 119 3.74 16.22 -9.45
CA GLN A 119 4.73 16.71 -10.39
C GLN A 119 5.97 15.81 -10.42
N LEU A 120 6.52 15.57 -11.61
CA LEU A 120 7.74 14.78 -11.78
C LEU A 120 8.95 15.56 -11.24
N LEU A 121 9.60 15.01 -10.21
CA LEU A 121 10.88 15.53 -9.74
C LEU A 121 12.06 14.96 -10.56
N GLY A 122 12.00 13.67 -10.89
CA GLY A 122 13.01 13.00 -11.72
C GLY A 122 13.26 11.56 -11.30
N SER A 123 14.41 11.02 -11.71
CA SER A 123 14.83 9.68 -11.30
C SER A 123 15.66 9.72 -10.02
N LEU A 124 15.39 8.77 -9.13
CA LEU A 124 16.12 8.55 -7.88
C LEU A 124 16.59 7.09 -7.83
N GLY A 125 17.77 6.85 -8.40
CA GLY A 125 18.29 5.49 -8.60
C GLY A 125 17.40 4.66 -9.54
N PRO A 126 16.91 3.47 -9.12
CA PRO A 126 16.04 2.62 -9.95
C PRO A 126 14.58 3.11 -10.00
N ARG A 127 14.21 4.15 -9.24
CA ARG A 127 12.84 4.65 -9.12
C ARG A 127 12.66 6.03 -9.74
N ILE A 128 11.41 6.36 -10.05
CA ILE A 128 10.97 7.70 -10.44
C ILE A 128 10.20 8.29 -9.26
N ILE A 129 10.46 9.55 -8.96
CA ILE A 129 9.82 10.28 -7.87
C ILE A 129 8.93 11.40 -8.39
N PHE A 130 7.72 11.44 -7.84
CA PHE A 130 6.75 12.50 -8.00
C PHE A 130 6.44 13.12 -6.64
N ALA A 131 6.04 14.39 -6.63
CA ALA A 131 5.65 15.07 -5.40
C ALA A 131 4.63 16.18 -5.67
N THR A 132 3.86 16.53 -4.65
CA THR A 132 2.96 17.70 -4.68
C THR A 132 3.71 19.02 -4.55
N ASP A 133 4.88 19.01 -3.89
CA ASP A 133 5.80 20.15 -3.75
C ASP A 133 7.24 19.73 -4.10
N LEU A 134 7.73 20.22 -5.24
CA LEU A 134 9.08 19.88 -5.73
C LEU A 134 10.20 20.49 -4.88
N ASP A 135 9.98 21.65 -4.25
CA ASP A 135 11.01 22.31 -3.45
C ASP A 135 11.22 21.60 -2.12
N VAL A 136 10.14 21.12 -1.50
CA VAL A 136 10.23 20.24 -0.34
C VAL A 136 10.83 18.88 -0.75
N ALA A 137 10.35 18.26 -1.83
CA ALA A 137 10.84 16.96 -2.26
C ALA A 137 12.35 16.94 -2.56
N ARG A 138 12.89 18.00 -3.18
CA ARG A 138 14.35 18.14 -3.42
C ARG A 138 15.17 18.08 -2.14
N ARG A 139 14.65 18.60 -1.02
CA ARG A 139 15.35 18.58 0.27
C ARG A 139 15.37 17.20 0.91
N VAL A 140 14.34 16.39 0.65
CA VAL A 140 14.24 15.01 1.17
C VAL A 140 15.04 14.02 0.32
N CYS A 141 15.25 14.32 -0.96
CA CYS A 141 16.03 13.51 -1.90
C CYS A 141 17.55 13.63 -1.69
N ASP A 142 18.01 13.31 -0.49
CA ASP A 142 19.42 13.25 -0.14
C ASP A 142 20.06 11.89 -0.49
N GLN A 143 21.33 11.71 -0.12
CA GLN A 143 22.05 10.45 -0.33
C GLN A 143 21.40 9.26 0.39
N ARG A 144 20.72 9.48 1.52
CA ARG A 144 20.02 8.41 2.27
C ARG A 144 18.80 7.94 1.50
N MET A 145 18.04 8.86 0.91
CA MET A 145 16.90 8.50 0.05
C MET A 145 17.38 7.77 -1.22
N VAL A 146 18.48 8.20 -1.85
CA VAL A 146 19.09 7.46 -2.98
C VAL A 146 19.49 6.05 -2.56
N ALA A 147 20.19 5.89 -1.44
CA ALA A 147 20.59 4.57 -0.95
C ALA A 147 19.35 3.70 -0.63
N PHE A 148 18.30 4.32 -0.09
CA PHE A 148 17.04 3.65 0.16
C PHE A 148 16.42 3.07 -1.12
N THR A 149 16.32 3.85 -2.20
CA THR A 149 15.70 3.36 -3.44
C THR A 149 16.40 2.16 -4.05
N HIS A 150 17.73 2.05 -3.88
CA HIS A 150 18.51 0.87 -4.27
C HIS A 150 18.31 -0.35 -3.36
N SER A 151 17.88 -0.14 -2.11
CA SER A 151 17.62 -1.22 -1.14
C SER A 151 16.18 -1.75 -1.18
N VAL A 152 15.27 -1.08 -1.90
CA VAL A 152 13.86 -1.49 -1.98
C VAL A 152 13.76 -2.84 -2.70
N PRO A 153 13.14 -3.86 -2.10
CA PRO A 153 12.92 -5.15 -2.75
C PRO A 153 12.08 -5.03 -4.03
N ASP A 154 12.36 -5.87 -5.03
CA ASP A 154 11.66 -5.88 -6.32
C ASP A 154 10.15 -6.15 -6.20
N VAL A 155 9.74 -6.88 -5.16
CA VAL A 155 8.33 -7.17 -4.87
C VAL A 155 7.54 -5.89 -4.52
N VAL A 156 8.21 -4.84 -4.03
CA VAL A 156 7.57 -3.56 -3.69
C VAL A 156 7.47 -2.71 -4.96
N GLN A 157 6.27 -2.59 -5.50
CA GLN A 157 6.06 -1.95 -6.81
C GLN A 157 5.96 -0.43 -6.68
N LEU A 158 5.18 0.02 -5.70
CA LEU A 158 4.87 1.42 -5.45
C LEU A 158 5.11 1.73 -3.97
N LEU A 159 5.61 2.92 -3.70
CA LEU A 159 5.73 3.50 -2.36
C LEU A 159 5.19 4.93 -2.43
N TRP A 160 4.40 5.37 -1.46
CA TRP A 160 3.96 6.76 -1.40
C TRP A 160 3.73 7.22 0.04
N SER A 161 3.47 8.50 0.21
CA SER A 161 3.01 9.08 1.46
C SER A 161 1.77 9.90 1.20
N GLU A 162 0.84 9.89 2.14
CA GLU A 162 -0.30 10.79 2.17
C GLU A 162 -0.70 11.09 3.61
N GLY A 163 -0.79 12.37 3.96
CA GLY A 163 -1.16 12.80 5.31
C GLY A 163 -0.31 12.12 6.39
N GLU A 164 -0.97 11.38 7.29
CA GLU A 164 -0.36 10.65 8.41
C GLU A 164 0.15 9.26 8.06
N TRP A 165 0.21 8.90 6.77
CA TRP A 165 0.54 7.54 6.34
C TRP A 165 1.71 7.51 5.37
N THR A 166 2.51 6.47 5.48
CA THR A 166 3.42 6.02 4.44
C THR A 166 2.95 4.66 3.97
N LEU A 167 2.86 4.45 2.67
CA LEU A 167 2.26 3.27 2.08
C LEU A 167 3.18 2.63 1.06
N GLY A 168 2.92 1.35 0.80
CA GLY A 168 3.51 0.61 -0.31
C GLY A 168 2.60 -0.50 -0.80
N THR A 169 2.84 -0.96 -2.03
CA THR A 169 2.14 -2.12 -2.60
C THR A 169 3.07 -3.25 -2.96
N VAL A 170 2.56 -4.47 -2.79
CA VAL A 170 3.13 -5.71 -3.31
C VAL A 170 2.06 -6.49 -4.10
N PRO A 171 2.45 -7.40 -5.02
CA PRO A 171 1.51 -8.24 -5.72
C PRO A 171 0.60 -9.03 -4.78
N MET A 172 -0.64 -9.26 -5.21
CA MET A 172 -1.49 -10.25 -4.56
C MET A 172 -0.83 -11.63 -4.60
N GLY A 173 -0.97 -12.39 -3.50
CA GLY A 173 -0.33 -13.69 -3.35
C GLY A 173 1.14 -13.64 -2.92
N SER A 174 1.66 -12.47 -2.55
CA SER A 174 2.93 -12.37 -1.83
C SER A 174 2.93 -13.24 -0.57
N THR A 175 4.12 -13.65 -0.17
CA THR A 175 4.39 -14.54 0.95
C THR A 175 4.65 -13.76 2.24
N GLY A 176 4.60 -14.46 3.39
CA GLY A 176 4.92 -13.85 4.70
C GLY A 176 6.27 -13.12 4.73
N ARG A 177 7.29 -13.66 4.08
CA ARG A 177 8.62 -13.02 3.98
C ARG A 177 8.58 -11.73 3.18
N GLU A 178 7.79 -11.69 2.11
CA GLU A 178 7.63 -10.49 1.28
C GLU A 178 6.81 -9.43 2.00
N TRP A 179 5.79 -9.82 2.77
CA TRP A 179 5.07 -8.91 3.67
C TRP A 179 6.00 -8.30 4.73
N ASP A 180 6.84 -9.12 5.37
CA ASP A 180 7.82 -8.64 6.33
C ASP A 180 8.79 -7.65 5.67
N ALA A 181 9.31 -7.96 4.49
CA ALA A 181 10.21 -7.07 3.75
C ALA A 181 9.52 -5.76 3.33
N ALA A 182 8.25 -5.82 2.93
CA ALA A 182 7.46 -4.66 2.55
C ALA A 182 7.18 -3.75 3.76
N ILE A 183 6.74 -4.32 4.90
CA ILE A 183 6.53 -3.55 6.14
C ILE A 183 7.82 -2.86 6.56
N ASP A 184 8.96 -3.56 6.53
CA ASP A 184 10.27 -2.97 6.83
C ASP A 184 10.64 -1.83 5.86
N THR A 185 10.33 -1.99 4.58
CA THR A 185 10.59 -0.99 3.54
C THR A 185 9.74 0.26 3.73
N VAL A 186 8.43 0.10 3.95
CA VAL A 186 7.50 1.21 4.17
C VAL A 186 7.84 1.95 5.48
N THR A 187 8.20 1.21 6.53
CA THR A 187 8.67 1.79 7.80
C THR A 187 9.96 2.61 7.60
N ARG A 188 10.91 2.10 6.82
CA ARG A 188 12.14 2.83 6.50
C ARG A 188 11.87 4.10 5.70
N LEU A 189 10.97 4.05 4.73
CA LEU A 189 10.54 5.24 4.00
C LEU A 189 9.89 6.25 4.94
N SER A 190 8.98 5.80 5.82
CA SER A 190 8.33 6.65 6.83
C SER A 190 9.38 7.42 7.65
N GLY A 191 10.41 6.72 8.12
CA GLY A 191 11.53 7.34 8.83
C GLY A 191 12.32 8.35 7.99
N LEU A 192 12.52 8.13 6.69
CA LEU A 192 13.18 9.12 5.82
C LEU A 192 12.30 10.34 5.54
N LEU A 193 10.98 10.16 5.54
CA LEU A 193 9.99 11.21 5.33
C LEU A 193 9.67 11.99 6.62
N HIS A 194 10.29 11.68 7.76
CA HIS A 194 10.10 12.44 9.00
C HIS A 194 10.48 13.93 8.87
N VAL A 195 11.29 14.28 7.87
CA VAL A 195 11.76 15.66 7.63
C VAL A 195 10.74 16.51 6.86
N LEU A 196 9.64 15.91 6.40
CA LEU A 196 8.59 16.65 5.71
C LEU A 196 7.94 17.66 6.66
N PRO A 197 7.49 18.81 6.13
CA PRO A 197 6.83 19.81 6.93
C PRO A 197 5.55 19.22 7.54
N PRO A 198 5.27 19.50 8.84
CA PRO A 198 4.06 19.02 9.48
C PRO A 198 2.83 19.59 8.77
N SER A 199 1.77 18.79 8.67
CA SER A 199 0.49 19.22 8.12
C SER A 199 -0.04 20.43 8.88
N ARG A 200 -0.61 21.41 8.18
CA ARG A 200 -1.17 22.63 8.80
C ARG A 200 -2.50 22.39 9.50
N ARG A 201 -2.96 21.14 9.57
CA ARG A 201 -4.23 20.78 10.22
C ARG A 201 -4.11 21.06 11.73
N ARG A 202 -4.89 22.05 12.18
CA ARG A 202 -5.03 22.43 13.60
C ARG A 202 -5.32 21.19 14.43
N THR A 203 -4.53 20.94 15.46
CA THR A 203 -4.99 20.26 16.67
C THR A 203 -6.26 20.96 17.15
N THR A 204 -7.43 20.37 16.91
CA THR A 204 -8.59 20.66 17.75
C THR A 204 -8.22 20.17 19.13
N PRO A 205 -8.18 21.02 20.18
CA PRO A 205 -7.92 20.55 21.53
C PRO A 205 -8.92 19.45 21.85
N ARG A 206 -8.43 18.28 22.27
CA ARG A 206 -9.27 17.24 22.85
C ARG A 206 -9.97 17.88 24.05
N ALA A 207 -11.26 18.14 23.95
CA ALA A 207 -12.06 18.52 25.10
C ALA A 207 -12.03 17.31 26.05
N GLU A 208 -11.31 17.46 27.15
CA GLU A 208 -11.46 16.58 28.31
C GLU A 208 -12.89 16.76 28.83
N ASN A 209 -13.63 15.65 28.87
CA ASN A 209 -14.86 15.49 29.64
C ASN A 209 -14.57 14.50 30.76
#